data_AF-A0A7T3W0M4-F1
#
_entry.id   AF-A0A7T3W0M4-F1
#
_cell.length_a   1.000
_cell.length_b   1.000
_cell.length_c   1.000
_cell.angle_alpha   90.00
_cell.angle_beta   90.00
_cell.angle_gamma   90.00
#
_symmetry.space_group_name_H-M   'P 1'
#
loop_
_entity.id
_entity.type
_entity.pdbx_description
1 polymer ?
#
loop_
_entity_poly.entity_id
_entity_poly.type
_entity_poly.pdbx_seq_one_letter_code
_entity_poly.pdbx_strand_id
1 'polypeptide(L)'
;MKKGIKFLIVIILLLILVGLLKIYSNRSAVSVPTNMENSQTQMANQLLKKVEAFYANPQEKTFLREDEITLKELDDIKAEVETLNTTTAEKNKVLSELTMIEWKKKAQDAINNIYQSTDTAVPVIKGAVVQAKRQLVDSVNLEQVNQMEQQLIEKMPKHTSADSEQEPKKDEFNELVRDLVEAAKKQVESYDKAVSVLNDVEKIAIEDGQIGNIAKKLREFEAAQKAVTDKGLAPKLKAQADRYLGKFLAGFKKLAHEIPGYYDIALVAVEPSVLLTELLVKNQNEFVTTAVTEVETVTEIIEVEQVVPTQTERVEPEVTEAPPSESSAEAKPEADVEAPEASVGDSEE
;
A
#
# COMPACT_ATOMS: atom_id res chain seq x y z
N MET A 1 -37.54 20.84 79.78
CA MET A 1 -37.97 19.57 79.14
C MET A 1 -37.41 19.36 77.72
N LYS A 2 -37.67 20.22 76.71
CA LYS A 2 -37.32 19.96 75.28
C LYS A 2 -35.86 19.56 74.94
N LYS A 3 -34.85 19.82 75.78
CA LYS A 3 -33.44 19.41 75.54
C LYS A 3 -33.16 17.93 75.85
N GLY A 4 -33.69 17.39 76.95
CA GLY A 4 -33.43 16.00 77.37
C GLY A 4 -34.01 14.96 76.41
N ILE A 5 -35.21 15.21 75.88
CA ILE A 5 -35.86 14.33 74.89
C ILE A 5 -35.02 14.26 73.59
N LYS A 6 -34.45 15.38 73.13
CA LYS A 6 -33.55 15.37 71.96
C LYS A 6 -32.28 14.53 72.22
N PHE A 7 -31.69 14.63 73.41
CA PHE A 7 -30.52 13.83 73.78
C PHE A 7 -30.84 12.32 73.81
N LEU A 8 -32.00 11.94 74.37
CA LEU A 8 -32.46 10.56 74.38
C LEU A 8 -32.71 10.01 72.97
N ILE A 9 -33.30 10.80 72.07
CA ILE A 9 -33.52 10.43 70.66
C ILE A 9 -32.19 10.20 69.93
N VAL A 10 -31.17 11.05 70.17
CA VAL A 10 -29.82 10.86 69.59
C VAL A 10 -29.15 9.58 70.11
N ILE A 11 -29.30 9.25 71.39
CA ILE A 11 -28.80 7.97 71.95
C ILE A 11 -29.52 6.77 71.31
N ILE A 12 -30.84 6.83 71.14
CA ILE A 12 -31.61 5.75 70.50
C ILE A 12 -31.20 5.58 69.02
N LEU A 13 -31.00 6.68 68.29
CA LEU A 13 -30.49 6.63 66.91
C LEU A 13 -29.06 6.05 66.84
N LEU A 14 -28.18 6.39 67.77
CA LEU A 14 -26.84 5.79 67.86
C LEU A 14 -26.90 4.28 68.18
N LEU A 15 -27.80 3.85 69.07
CA LEU A 15 -28.00 2.44 69.37
C LEU A 15 -28.60 1.66 68.18
N ILE A 16 -29.51 2.26 67.42
CA ILE A 16 -30.01 1.70 66.16
C ILE A 16 -28.89 1.63 65.12
N LEU A 17 -28.05 2.66 64.99
CA LEU A 17 -26.94 2.67 64.04
C LEU A 17 -25.87 1.63 64.41
N VAL A 18 -25.53 1.48 65.70
CA VAL A 18 -24.63 0.42 66.20
C VAL A 18 -25.27 -0.96 66.04
N GLY A 19 -26.59 -1.08 66.20
CA GLY A 19 -27.34 -2.31 65.92
C GLY A 19 -27.28 -2.69 64.44
N LEU A 20 -27.51 -1.74 63.54
CA LEU A 20 -27.39 -1.92 62.10
C LEU A 20 -25.95 -2.24 61.69
N LEU A 21 -24.94 -1.57 62.24
CA LEU A 21 -23.52 -1.88 62.04
C LEU A 21 -23.18 -3.29 62.53
N LYS A 22 -23.72 -3.74 63.68
CA LYS A 22 -23.55 -5.13 64.13
C LYS A 22 -24.29 -6.14 63.25
N ILE A 23 -25.47 -5.82 62.72
CA ILE A 23 -26.20 -6.70 61.80
C ILE A 23 -25.48 -6.79 60.44
N TYR A 24 -24.93 -5.68 59.94
CA TYR A 24 -24.13 -5.65 58.72
C TYR A 24 -22.81 -6.40 58.93
N SER A 25 -22.10 -6.13 60.02
CA SER A 25 -20.87 -6.83 60.40
C SER A 25 -21.10 -8.32 60.62
N ASN A 26 -22.21 -8.74 61.25
CA ASN A 26 -22.55 -10.17 61.38
C ASN A 26 -23.07 -10.81 60.07
N ARG A 27 -23.58 -10.05 59.11
CA ARG A 27 -23.85 -10.55 57.75
C ARG A 27 -22.56 -10.71 56.96
N SER A 28 -21.61 -9.79 57.09
CA SER A 28 -20.25 -9.91 56.55
C SER A 28 -19.37 -10.92 57.31
N ALA A 29 -19.77 -11.29 58.54
CA ALA A 29 -19.16 -12.34 59.36
C ALA A 29 -20.01 -13.61 59.46
N VAL A 30 -20.97 -13.81 58.54
CA VAL A 30 -21.10 -15.13 57.93
C VAL A 30 -19.85 -15.30 57.08
N SER A 31 -18.78 -15.82 57.68
CA SER A 31 -17.61 -16.21 56.91
C SER A 31 -18.08 -17.20 55.86
N VAL A 32 -17.92 -16.82 54.59
CA VAL A 32 -17.92 -17.80 53.49
C VAL A 32 -16.96 -18.90 53.96
N PRO A 33 -17.37 -20.18 54.01
CA PRO A 33 -16.48 -21.24 54.47
C PRO A 33 -15.17 -21.13 53.70
N THR A 34 -14.02 -21.18 54.36
CA THR A 34 -12.72 -21.05 53.66
C THR A 34 -12.53 -22.15 52.60
N ASN A 35 -13.29 -23.24 52.68
CA ASN A 35 -13.41 -24.25 51.62
C ASN A 35 -14.21 -23.77 50.39
N MET A 36 -15.26 -22.94 50.57
CA MET A 36 -15.99 -22.29 49.48
C MET A 36 -15.17 -21.16 48.84
N GLU A 37 -14.47 -20.35 49.63
CA GLU A 37 -13.61 -19.28 49.09
C GLU A 37 -12.47 -19.87 48.24
N ASN A 38 -11.74 -20.87 48.78
CA ASN A 38 -10.78 -21.66 47.99
C ASN A 38 -11.42 -22.30 46.73
N SER A 39 -12.67 -22.78 46.81
CA SER A 39 -13.36 -23.35 45.65
C SER A 39 -13.70 -22.30 44.60
N GLN A 40 -14.08 -21.08 44.98
CA GLN A 40 -14.32 -19.97 44.05
C GLN A 40 -13.03 -19.49 43.38
N THR A 41 -11.93 -19.36 44.14
CA THR A 41 -10.60 -19.09 43.57
C THR A 41 -10.11 -20.22 42.65
N GLN A 42 -10.41 -21.47 42.96
CA GLN A 42 -10.14 -22.59 42.05
C GLN A 42 -10.97 -22.50 40.76
N MET A 43 -12.25 -22.14 40.83
CA MET A 43 -13.08 -21.89 39.64
C MET A 43 -12.56 -20.71 38.80
N ALA A 44 -12.15 -19.60 39.43
CA ALA A 44 -11.54 -18.47 38.74
C ALA A 44 -10.24 -18.87 38.00
N ASN A 45 -9.40 -19.70 38.62
CA ASN A 45 -8.19 -20.23 37.98
C ASN A 45 -8.48 -21.29 36.90
N GLN A 46 -9.57 -22.04 37.00
CA GLN A 46 -10.04 -22.92 35.91
C GLN A 46 -10.57 -22.12 34.72
N LEU A 47 -11.32 -21.04 34.98
CA LEU A 47 -11.79 -20.10 33.97
C LEU A 47 -10.63 -19.37 33.29
N LEU A 48 -9.64 -18.91 34.05
CA LEU A 48 -8.41 -18.36 33.47
C LEU A 48 -7.74 -19.37 32.53
N LYS A 49 -7.63 -20.64 32.91
CA LYS A 49 -7.08 -21.70 32.04
C LYS A 49 -7.94 -22.00 30.82
N LYS A 50 -9.27 -21.86 30.87
CA LYS A 50 -10.14 -21.91 29.67
C LYS A 50 -9.77 -20.76 28.71
N VAL A 51 -9.61 -19.54 29.23
CA VAL A 51 -9.25 -18.36 28.43
C VAL A 51 -7.83 -18.47 27.86
N GLU A 52 -6.87 -18.92 28.67
CA GLU A 52 -5.49 -19.12 28.23
C GLU A 52 -5.35 -20.21 27.16
N ALA A 53 -6.28 -21.17 27.09
CA ALA A 53 -6.38 -22.17 26.03
C ALA A 53 -6.95 -21.64 24.69
N PHE A 54 -7.26 -20.34 24.58
CA PHE A 54 -7.51 -19.67 23.30
C PHE A 54 -6.22 -19.20 22.61
N TYR A 55 -5.08 -19.17 23.30
CA TYR A 55 -3.77 -18.88 22.68
C TYR A 55 -3.15 -20.13 22.04
N ALA A 56 -2.39 -19.95 20.95
CA ALA A 56 -1.55 -21.03 20.40
C ALA A 56 -0.46 -21.47 21.38
N ASN A 57 0.06 -20.53 22.18
CA ASN A 57 0.94 -20.80 23.31
C ASN A 57 0.48 -20.01 24.56
N PRO A 58 -0.10 -20.68 25.57
CA PRO A 58 -0.55 -20.05 26.82
C PRO A 58 0.54 -19.31 27.63
N GLN A 59 1.83 -19.59 27.38
CA GLN A 59 2.96 -18.93 28.06
C GLN A 59 3.39 -17.63 27.38
N GLU A 60 3.19 -17.52 26.07
CA GLU A 60 3.60 -16.36 25.26
C GLU A 60 2.44 -15.38 25.03
N LYS A 61 1.21 -15.90 24.90
CA LYS A 61 -0.03 -15.13 24.74
C LYS A 61 -0.07 -14.17 23.53
N THR A 62 0.86 -14.34 22.59
CA THR A 62 0.97 -13.55 21.35
C THR A 62 -0.15 -13.89 20.37
N PHE A 63 -0.19 -15.12 19.88
CA PHE A 63 -1.13 -15.59 18.86
C PHE A 63 -2.28 -16.41 19.46
N LEU A 64 -3.45 -16.32 18.82
CA LEU A 64 -4.59 -17.20 19.08
C LEU A 64 -4.35 -18.61 18.53
N ARG A 65 -5.13 -19.59 18.98
CA ARG A 65 -5.12 -20.98 18.49
C ARG A 65 -5.53 -21.07 17.02
N GLU A 66 -5.25 -22.20 16.37
CA GLU A 66 -5.64 -22.43 14.97
C GLU A 66 -7.14 -22.72 14.80
N ASP A 67 -7.76 -23.37 15.80
CA ASP A 67 -9.19 -23.69 15.83
C ASP A 67 -10.06 -22.46 16.01
N GLU A 68 -11.26 -22.49 15.42
CA GLU A 68 -12.22 -21.38 15.55
C GLU A 68 -12.52 -21.05 17.01
N ILE A 69 -12.65 -19.76 17.31
CA ILE A 69 -13.11 -19.23 18.59
C ILE A 69 -14.47 -18.59 18.34
N THR A 70 -15.53 -19.22 18.81
CA THR A 70 -16.89 -18.72 18.63
C THR A 70 -17.19 -17.61 19.62
N LEU A 71 -18.05 -16.65 19.26
CA LEU A 71 -18.53 -15.64 20.21
C LEU A 71 -19.22 -16.28 21.42
N LYS A 72 -19.91 -17.42 21.20
CA LYS A 72 -20.60 -18.15 22.27
C LYS A 72 -19.63 -18.69 23.33
N GLU A 73 -18.48 -19.25 22.96
CA GLU A 73 -17.47 -19.68 23.95
C GLU A 73 -17.01 -18.54 24.85
N LEU A 74 -16.92 -17.32 24.30
CA LEU A 74 -16.48 -16.12 25.02
C LEU A 74 -17.60 -15.60 25.93
N ASP A 75 -18.84 -15.56 25.43
CA ASP A 75 -20.02 -15.14 26.20
C ASP A 75 -20.39 -16.14 27.32
N ASP A 76 -20.28 -17.45 27.08
CA ASP A 76 -20.47 -18.49 28.10
C ASP A 76 -19.44 -18.31 29.24
N ILE A 77 -18.18 -17.96 28.91
CA ILE A 77 -17.14 -17.66 29.92
C ILE A 77 -17.43 -16.35 30.66
N LYS A 78 -17.94 -15.29 30.01
CA LYS A 78 -18.39 -14.06 30.70
C LYS A 78 -19.45 -14.38 31.74
N ALA A 79 -20.47 -15.16 31.36
CA ALA A 79 -21.54 -15.57 32.26
C ALA A 79 -21.00 -16.40 33.44
N GLU A 80 -20.10 -17.37 33.20
CA GLU A 80 -19.44 -18.10 34.29
C GLU A 80 -18.70 -17.15 35.26
N VAL A 81 -17.92 -16.18 34.75
CA VAL A 81 -17.17 -15.21 35.58
C VAL A 81 -18.10 -14.26 36.36
N GLU A 82 -19.23 -13.84 35.79
CA GLU A 82 -20.23 -13.04 36.50
C GLU A 82 -20.79 -13.78 37.72
N THR A 83 -21.07 -15.09 37.60
CA THR A 83 -21.63 -15.90 38.70
C THR A 83 -20.66 -16.19 39.86
N LEU A 84 -19.34 -16.04 39.67
CA LEU A 84 -18.35 -16.26 40.73
C LEU A 84 -18.59 -15.35 41.94
N ASN A 85 -18.46 -15.89 43.15
CA ASN A 85 -18.39 -15.13 44.41
C ASN A 85 -16.93 -15.06 44.92
N THR A 86 -16.03 -14.61 44.04
CA THR A 86 -14.61 -14.35 44.36
C THR A 86 -14.29 -12.85 44.35
N THR A 87 -13.06 -12.50 44.71
CA THR A 87 -12.53 -11.13 44.74
C THR A 87 -12.62 -10.43 43.38
N THR A 88 -12.76 -9.11 43.41
CA THR A 88 -12.74 -8.27 42.20
C THR A 88 -11.43 -8.43 41.42
N ALA A 89 -10.30 -8.69 42.09
CA ALA A 89 -9.01 -8.87 41.44
C ALA A 89 -8.97 -10.14 40.56
N GLU A 90 -9.46 -11.27 41.06
CA GLU A 90 -9.53 -12.52 40.29
C GLU A 90 -10.49 -12.40 39.10
N LYS A 91 -11.69 -11.81 39.31
CA LYS A 91 -12.62 -11.54 38.20
C LYS A 91 -11.97 -10.66 37.13
N ASN A 92 -11.35 -9.55 37.53
CA ASN A 92 -10.70 -8.62 36.62
C ASN A 92 -9.56 -9.28 35.84
N LYS A 93 -8.82 -10.24 36.43
CA LYS A 93 -7.78 -10.99 35.72
C LYS A 93 -8.36 -11.82 34.56
N VAL A 94 -9.45 -12.56 34.80
CA VAL A 94 -10.12 -13.34 33.73
C VAL A 94 -10.76 -12.43 32.69
N LEU A 95 -11.46 -11.36 33.12
CA LEU A 95 -12.11 -10.42 32.20
C LEU A 95 -11.10 -9.61 31.35
N SER A 96 -9.96 -9.20 31.90
CA SER A 96 -8.89 -8.54 31.15
C SER A 96 -8.35 -9.44 30.05
N GLU A 97 -8.07 -10.72 30.37
CA GLU A 97 -7.50 -11.62 29.38
C GLU A 97 -8.53 -12.03 28.32
N LEU A 98 -9.80 -12.20 28.71
CA LEU A 98 -10.88 -12.42 27.75
C LEU A 98 -11.09 -11.21 26.82
N THR A 99 -10.92 -9.99 27.33
CA THR A 99 -10.92 -8.76 26.51
C THR A 99 -9.74 -8.72 25.54
N MET A 100 -8.56 -9.24 25.93
CA MET A 100 -7.42 -9.41 25.02
C MET A 100 -7.70 -10.46 23.94
N ILE A 101 -8.31 -11.60 24.27
CA ILE A 101 -8.74 -12.61 23.29
C ILE A 101 -9.74 -12.01 22.30
N GLU A 102 -10.74 -11.25 22.77
CA GLU A 102 -11.75 -10.61 21.93
C GLU A 102 -11.13 -9.57 20.97
N TRP A 103 -10.22 -8.73 21.47
CA TRP A 103 -9.50 -7.78 20.61
C TRP A 103 -8.59 -8.51 19.61
N LYS A 104 -7.83 -9.54 20.04
CA LYS A 104 -6.97 -10.33 19.13
C LYS A 104 -7.80 -11.03 18.05
N LYS A 105 -8.96 -11.60 18.40
CA LYS A 105 -9.84 -12.25 17.42
C LYS A 105 -10.36 -11.23 16.41
N LYS A 106 -10.86 -10.08 16.89
CA LYS A 106 -11.32 -8.99 16.02
C LYS A 106 -10.22 -8.46 15.10
N ALA A 107 -8.99 -8.35 15.60
CA ALA A 107 -7.84 -7.93 14.80
C ALA A 107 -7.48 -8.97 13.72
N GLN A 108 -7.42 -10.25 14.09
CA GLN A 108 -7.19 -11.36 13.16
C GLN A 108 -8.27 -11.44 12.08
N ASP A 109 -9.55 -11.36 12.46
CA ASP A 109 -10.70 -11.32 11.54
C ASP A 109 -10.56 -10.13 10.56
N ALA A 110 -10.30 -8.92 11.07
CA ALA A 110 -10.21 -7.71 10.25
C ALA A 110 -9.02 -7.75 9.28
N ILE A 111 -7.84 -8.20 9.72
CA ILE A 111 -6.66 -8.41 8.86
C ILE A 111 -6.97 -9.43 7.76
N ASN A 112 -7.59 -10.56 8.11
CA ASN A 112 -7.98 -11.61 7.16
C ASN A 112 -9.09 -11.18 6.19
N ASN A 113 -9.84 -10.13 6.52
CA ASN A 113 -10.85 -9.54 5.61
C ASN A 113 -10.24 -8.54 4.61
N ILE A 114 -9.12 -7.87 4.95
CA ILE A 114 -8.44 -6.93 4.02
C ILE A 114 -7.29 -7.58 3.23
N TYR A 115 -6.69 -8.67 3.73
CA TYR A 115 -5.60 -9.39 3.08
C TYR A 115 -5.98 -10.83 2.74
N GLN A 116 -5.68 -11.25 1.51
CA GLN A 116 -5.74 -12.63 1.04
C GLN A 116 -4.33 -13.18 0.81
N SER A 117 -4.13 -14.49 1.01
CA SER A 117 -2.92 -15.20 0.59
C SER A 117 -2.85 -15.23 -0.95
N THR A 118 -1.64 -15.15 -1.53
CA THR A 118 -1.48 -15.21 -2.99
C THR A 118 -1.36 -16.63 -3.54
N ASP A 119 -1.08 -17.61 -2.67
CA ASP A 119 -0.69 -18.97 -3.06
C ASP A 119 -1.66 -20.03 -2.51
N THR A 120 -2.53 -19.67 -1.56
CA THR A 120 -3.41 -20.61 -0.84
C THR A 120 -4.76 -19.99 -0.52
N ALA A 121 -5.80 -20.81 -0.33
CA ALA A 121 -7.10 -20.38 0.19
C ALA A 121 -7.14 -20.29 1.73
N VAL A 122 -5.98 -20.13 2.38
CA VAL A 122 -5.82 -20.10 3.84
C VAL A 122 -5.78 -18.64 4.31
N PRO A 123 -6.40 -18.29 5.45
CA PRO A 123 -6.29 -16.95 6.03
C PRO A 123 -4.84 -16.50 6.23
N VAL A 124 -4.61 -15.18 6.17
CA VAL A 124 -3.28 -14.57 6.25
C VAL A 124 -2.69 -14.64 7.66
N ILE A 125 -3.53 -14.67 8.69
CA ILE A 125 -3.18 -15.08 10.05
C ILE A 125 -4.08 -16.24 10.45
N LYS A 126 -3.48 -17.40 10.77
CA LYS A 126 -4.18 -18.57 11.32
C LYS A 126 -3.30 -19.27 12.35
N GLY A 127 -3.75 -19.36 13.60
CA GLY A 127 -2.89 -19.80 14.69
C GLY A 127 -1.69 -18.85 14.85
N ALA A 128 -0.51 -19.42 15.15
CA ALA A 128 0.77 -18.72 15.10
C ALA A 128 1.38 -18.60 13.68
N VAL A 129 0.66 -19.01 12.63
CA VAL A 129 1.15 -18.96 11.24
C VAL A 129 0.68 -17.69 10.54
N VAL A 130 1.64 -16.95 9.98
CA VAL A 130 1.43 -15.70 9.24
C VAL A 130 1.90 -15.87 7.79
N GLN A 131 1.02 -15.61 6.83
CA GLN A 131 1.34 -15.79 5.41
C GLN A 131 2.29 -14.68 4.91
N ALA A 132 3.53 -15.07 4.62
CA ALA A 132 4.55 -14.18 4.07
C ALA A 132 4.17 -13.62 2.70
N LYS A 133 3.47 -14.42 1.87
CA LYS A 133 2.92 -13.99 0.58
C LYS A 133 1.43 -13.68 0.72
N ARG A 134 1.11 -12.38 0.67
CA ARG A 134 -0.24 -11.83 0.82
C ARG A 134 -0.42 -10.64 -0.12
N GLN A 135 -1.68 -10.29 -0.39
CA GLN A 135 -2.06 -9.10 -1.15
C GLN A 135 -3.37 -8.55 -0.62
N LEU A 136 -3.63 -7.25 -0.81
CA LEU A 136 -4.91 -6.65 -0.45
C LEU A 136 -6.05 -7.27 -1.28
N VAL A 137 -7.24 -7.35 -0.68
CA VAL A 137 -8.45 -7.78 -1.40
C VAL A 137 -9.02 -6.65 -2.25
N ASP A 138 -9.82 -7.04 -3.23
CA ASP A 138 -10.23 -6.15 -4.31
C ASP A 138 -11.11 -4.95 -3.90
N SER A 139 -11.70 -5.01 -2.70
CA SER A 139 -12.67 -4.05 -2.16
C SER A 139 -12.12 -3.11 -1.08
N VAL A 140 -10.83 -3.23 -0.70
CA VAL A 140 -10.24 -2.40 0.37
C VAL A 140 -10.19 -0.93 -0.06
N ASN A 141 -10.63 -0.03 0.82
CA ASN A 141 -10.51 1.41 0.65
C ASN A 141 -9.93 2.10 1.90
N LEU A 142 -9.53 3.37 1.75
CA LEU A 142 -8.83 4.11 2.80
C LEU A 142 -9.70 4.34 4.06
N GLU A 143 -11.01 4.45 3.90
CA GLU A 143 -11.93 4.59 5.04
C GLU A 143 -11.91 3.33 5.92
N GLN A 144 -11.98 2.15 5.32
CA GLN A 144 -11.92 0.87 6.04
C GLN A 144 -10.60 0.70 6.79
N VAL A 145 -9.46 1.06 6.17
CA VAL A 145 -8.16 0.94 6.83
C VAL A 145 -8.01 1.94 7.99
N ASN A 146 -8.46 3.18 7.82
CA ASN A 146 -8.50 4.16 8.91
C ASN A 146 -9.44 3.73 10.06
N GLN A 147 -10.59 3.10 9.73
CA GLN A 147 -11.46 2.50 10.75
C GLN A 147 -10.77 1.34 11.49
N MET A 148 -9.91 0.55 10.82
CA MET A 148 -9.11 -0.50 11.47
C MET A 148 -8.01 0.08 12.35
N GLU A 149 -7.30 1.12 11.91
CA GLU A 149 -6.31 1.85 12.71
C GLU A 149 -6.92 2.33 14.05
N GLN A 150 -8.05 3.01 14.00
CA GLN A 150 -8.79 3.48 15.19
C GLN A 150 -9.36 2.35 16.06
N GLN A 151 -9.76 1.21 15.47
CA GLN A 151 -10.39 0.12 16.22
C GLN A 151 -9.40 -0.90 16.79
N LEU A 152 -8.23 -1.05 16.18
CA LEU A 152 -7.24 -2.04 16.55
C LEU A 152 -6.05 -1.39 17.28
N ILE A 153 -5.49 -0.31 16.75
CA ILE A 153 -4.25 0.29 17.29
C ILE A 153 -4.57 1.28 18.42
N GLU A 154 -5.49 2.23 18.21
CA GLU A 154 -5.84 3.24 19.24
C GLU A 154 -6.62 2.65 20.42
N LYS A 155 -7.46 1.64 20.15
CA LYS A 155 -8.36 0.99 21.13
C LYS A 155 -7.85 -0.36 21.61
N MET A 156 -6.55 -0.63 21.44
CA MET A 156 -5.90 -1.82 21.99
C MET A 156 -6.06 -1.86 23.52
N PRO A 157 -6.58 -2.95 24.11
CA PRO A 157 -6.65 -3.07 25.56
C PRO A 157 -5.24 -3.10 26.16
N LYS A 158 -5.11 -2.60 27.39
CA LYS A 158 -3.87 -2.70 28.15
C LYS A 158 -3.98 -3.91 29.07
N HIS A 159 -3.01 -4.85 29.01
CA HIS A 159 -2.94 -5.92 30.02
C HIS A 159 -2.87 -5.30 31.42
N THR A 160 -3.87 -5.58 32.26
CA THR A 160 -3.81 -5.20 33.68
C THR A 160 -3.00 -6.24 34.47
N SER A 161 -1.72 -6.37 34.11
CA SER A 161 -0.72 -7.15 34.86
C SER A 161 -0.41 -6.44 36.16
N ALA A 162 -1.21 -6.69 37.19
CA ALA A 162 -1.14 -6.01 38.48
C ALA A 162 0.09 -6.37 39.35
N ASP A 163 1.01 -7.20 38.84
CA ASP A 163 1.94 -8.00 39.65
C ASP A 163 3.29 -8.26 38.93
N SER A 164 3.70 -7.39 38.00
CA SER A 164 4.95 -7.55 37.24
C SER A 164 5.79 -6.28 37.17
N GLU A 165 6.89 -6.24 37.92
CA GLU A 165 8.00 -5.28 37.77
C GLU A 165 8.86 -5.55 36.53
N GLN A 166 8.56 -6.61 35.77
CA GLN A 166 9.18 -6.90 34.48
C GLN A 166 8.63 -5.97 33.39
N GLU A 167 9.51 -5.49 32.51
CA GLU A 167 9.09 -4.77 31.31
C GLU A 167 8.04 -5.57 30.52
N PRO A 168 6.98 -4.94 29.99
CA PRO A 168 5.99 -5.65 29.20
C PRO A 168 6.68 -6.21 27.95
N LYS A 169 6.77 -7.55 27.86
CA LYS A 169 7.26 -8.22 26.66
C LYS A 169 6.51 -7.69 25.44
N LYS A 170 7.26 -7.34 24.40
CA LYS A 170 6.69 -6.99 23.09
C LYS A 170 5.79 -8.14 22.62
N ASP A 171 4.54 -7.80 22.33
CA ASP A 171 3.54 -8.74 21.84
C ASP A 171 3.60 -8.75 20.31
N GLU A 172 4.22 -9.80 19.77
CA GLU A 172 4.50 -9.97 18.33
C GLU A 172 3.25 -9.83 17.46
N PHE A 173 2.08 -10.23 17.95
CA PHE A 173 0.82 -10.10 17.24
C PHE A 173 0.37 -8.64 17.17
N ASN A 174 0.61 -7.85 18.22
CA ASN A 174 0.17 -6.45 18.27
C ASN A 174 1.04 -5.57 17.36
N GLU A 175 2.31 -5.93 17.20
CA GLU A 175 3.21 -5.35 16.19
C GLU A 175 2.80 -5.77 14.78
N LEU A 176 2.58 -7.06 14.54
CA LEU A 176 2.08 -7.55 13.26
C LEU A 176 0.80 -6.84 12.81
N VAL A 177 -0.18 -6.65 13.70
CA VAL A 177 -1.41 -5.91 13.40
C VAL A 177 -1.13 -4.45 13.02
N ARG A 178 -0.19 -3.79 13.70
CA ARG A 178 0.22 -2.41 13.36
C ARG A 178 0.87 -2.35 11.99
N ASP A 179 1.89 -3.17 11.77
CA ASP A 179 2.67 -3.21 10.52
C ASP A 179 1.78 -3.53 9.31
N LEU A 180 0.81 -4.43 9.47
CA LEU A 180 -0.15 -4.76 8.41
C LEU A 180 -1.16 -3.65 8.14
N VAL A 181 -1.66 -2.95 9.16
CA VAL A 181 -2.56 -1.80 8.96
C VAL A 181 -1.81 -0.63 8.32
N GLU A 182 -0.59 -0.31 8.76
CA GLU A 182 0.22 0.75 8.17
C GLU A 182 0.62 0.43 6.71
N ALA A 183 1.02 -0.82 6.44
CA ALA A 183 1.31 -1.29 5.08
C ALA A 183 0.07 -1.22 4.18
N ALA A 184 -1.11 -1.63 4.67
CA ALA A 184 -2.36 -1.51 3.92
C ALA A 184 -2.68 -0.05 3.59
N LYS A 185 -2.61 0.84 4.59
CA LYS A 185 -2.89 2.27 4.46
C LYS A 185 -2.02 2.91 3.39
N LYS A 186 -0.70 2.71 3.49
CA LYS A 186 0.29 3.23 2.55
C LYS A 186 0.08 2.74 1.10
N GLN A 187 -0.32 1.48 0.91
CA GLN A 187 -0.59 0.94 -0.42
C GLN A 187 -1.88 1.50 -1.02
N VAL A 188 -2.94 1.63 -0.22
CA VAL A 188 -4.22 2.22 -0.67
C VAL A 188 -4.05 3.72 -0.97
N GLU A 189 -3.41 4.50 -0.10
CA GLU A 189 -3.09 5.91 -0.36
C GLU A 189 -2.26 6.10 -1.64
N SER A 190 -1.29 5.21 -1.89
CA SER A 190 -0.48 5.23 -3.12
C SER A 190 -1.30 4.89 -4.37
N TYR A 191 -2.22 3.93 -4.25
CA TYR A 191 -3.13 3.53 -5.32
C TYR A 191 -4.15 4.63 -5.64
N ASP A 192 -4.85 5.17 -4.63
CA ASP A 192 -5.83 6.25 -4.80
C ASP A 192 -5.19 7.50 -5.41
N LYS A 193 -3.95 7.83 -4.99
CA LYS A 193 -3.15 8.89 -5.62
C LYS A 193 -2.85 8.61 -7.08
N ALA A 194 -2.40 7.41 -7.43
CA ALA A 194 -2.08 7.07 -8.81
C ALA A 194 -3.34 7.03 -9.70
N VAL A 195 -4.46 6.52 -9.19
CA VAL A 195 -5.77 6.57 -9.84
C VAL A 195 -6.22 8.03 -10.05
N SER A 196 -6.04 8.91 -9.06
CA SER A 196 -6.34 10.34 -9.21
C SER A 196 -5.52 10.99 -10.33
N VAL A 197 -4.21 10.73 -10.39
CA VAL A 197 -3.36 11.29 -11.46
C VAL A 197 -3.74 10.71 -12.83
N LEU A 198 -4.08 9.43 -12.94
CA LEU A 198 -4.56 8.85 -14.19
C LEU A 198 -5.91 9.47 -14.62
N ASN A 199 -6.82 9.71 -13.68
CA ASN A 199 -8.08 10.42 -13.93
C ASN A 199 -7.84 11.88 -14.36
N ASP A 200 -6.76 12.52 -13.92
CA ASP A 200 -6.35 13.84 -14.40
C ASP A 200 -5.75 13.79 -15.82
N VAL A 201 -5.08 12.69 -16.20
CA VAL A 201 -4.69 12.43 -17.61
C VAL A 201 -5.94 12.19 -18.48
N GLU A 202 -6.91 11.39 -18.01
CA GLU A 202 -8.14 11.07 -18.76
C GLU A 202 -9.03 12.30 -19.05
N LYS A 203 -8.84 13.41 -18.32
CA LYS A 203 -9.54 14.69 -18.55
C LYS A 203 -8.94 15.53 -19.68
N ILE A 204 -7.72 15.22 -20.13
CA ILE A 204 -7.05 15.96 -21.20
C ILE A 204 -7.52 15.42 -22.54
N ALA A 205 -8.01 16.29 -23.42
CA ALA A 205 -8.41 15.92 -24.77
C ALA A 205 -7.20 15.39 -25.58
N ILE A 206 -7.41 14.29 -26.31
CA ILE A 206 -6.41 13.73 -27.22
C ILE A 206 -6.53 14.48 -28.55
N GLU A 207 -5.97 15.69 -28.56
CA GLU A 207 -6.01 16.66 -29.66
C GLU A 207 -4.63 17.30 -29.87
N ASP A 208 -4.45 18.07 -30.95
CA ASP A 208 -3.19 18.75 -31.22
C ASP A 208 -2.83 19.77 -30.12
N GLY A 209 -1.53 20.00 -29.92
CA GLY A 209 -0.97 20.79 -28.82
C GLY A 209 -1.06 20.13 -27.44
N GLN A 210 -1.97 19.18 -27.21
CA GLN A 210 -2.15 18.54 -25.89
C GLN A 210 -1.27 17.30 -25.66
N ILE A 211 -0.74 16.67 -26.71
CA ILE A 211 0.08 15.44 -26.60
C ILE A 211 1.22 15.59 -25.57
N GLY A 212 1.94 16.71 -25.60
CA GLY A 212 3.02 16.99 -24.63
C GLY A 212 2.54 17.28 -23.20
N ASN A 213 1.28 17.68 -23.00
CA ASN A 213 0.67 17.83 -21.68
C ASN A 213 0.21 16.48 -21.12
N ILE A 214 -0.37 15.62 -21.99
CA ILE A 214 -0.69 14.23 -21.68
C ILE A 214 0.58 13.48 -21.25
N ALA A 215 1.68 13.61 -22.00
CA ALA A 215 2.95 12.95 -21.68
C ALA A 215 3.53 13.38 -20.32
N LYS A 216 3.51 14.69 -20.01
CA LYS A 216 3.94 15.20 -18.69
C LYS A 216 3.07 14.64 -17.55
N LYS A 217 1.75 14.56 -17.74
CA LYS A 217 0.84 14.01 -16.72
C LYS A 217 0.92 12.49 -16.61
N LEU A 218 1.16 11.76 -17.68
CA LEU A 218 1.38 10.31 -17.60
C LEU A 218 2.74 9.96 -16.98
N ARG A 219 3.75 10.84 -17.07
CA ARG A 219 4.99 10.74 -16.26
C ARG A 219 4.72 10.89 -14.75
N GLU A 220 3.83 11.80 -14.35
CA GLU A 220 3.40 11.90 -12.95
C GLU A 220 2.68 10.62 -12.50
N PHE A 221 1.87 10.03 -13.37
CA PHE A 221 1.23 8.73 -13.15
C PHE A 221 2.27 7.60 -13.01
N GLU A 222 3.25 7.49 -13.92
CA GLU A 222 4.33 6.49 -13.85
C GLU A 222 5.15 6.59 -12.56
N ALA A 223 5.34 7.81 -12.05
CA ALA A 223 5.99 8.05 -10.75
C ALA A 223 5.11 7.60 -9.57
N ALA A 224 3.80 7.85 -9.62
CA ALA A 224 2.86 7.38 -8.59
C ALA A 224 2.66 5.85 -8.62
N GLN A 225 2.59 5.25 -9.81
CA GLN A 225 2.46 3.82 -10.03
C GLN A 225 3.60 3.02 -9.38
N LYS A 226 4.83 3.56 -9.40
CA LYS A 226 6.01 2.94 -8.76
C LYS A 226 5.91 2.85 -7.22
N ALA A 227 4.99 3.60 -6.58
CA ALA A 227 4.73 3.47 -5.14
C ALA A 227 3.74 2.33 -4.80
N VAL A 228 2.98 1.84 -5.78
CA VAL A 228 2.02 0.74 -5.60
C VAL A 228 2.72 -0.59 -5.83
N THR A 229 3.07 -1.27 -4.76
CA THR A 229 3.82 -2.54 -4.78
C THR A 229 2.99 -3.75 -4.31
N ASP A 230 1.76 -3.52 -3.84
CA ASP A 230 0.81 -4.59 -3.55
C ASP A 230 0.39 -5.35 -4.82
N LYS A 231 0.32 -6.69 -4.71
CA LYS A 231 0.09 -7.59 -5.84
C LYS A 231 -1.37 -7.63 -6.33
N GLY A 232 -2.34 -7.17 -5.54
CA GLY A 232 -3.72 -7.00 -5.98
C GLY A 232 -3.94 -5.62 -6.62
N LEU A 233 -3.37 -4.57 -6.04
CA LEU A 233 -3.57 -3.19 -6.51
C LEU A 233 -2.74 -2.84 -7.75
N ALA A 234 -1.48 -3.28 -7.85
CA ALA A 234 -0.62 -2.92 -8.98
C ALA A 234 -1.14 -3.43 -10.36
N PRO A 235 -1.65 -4.67 -10.51
CA PRO A 235 -2.24 -5.13 -11.77
C PRO A 235 -3.50 -4.36 -12.17
N LYS A 236 -4.33 -3.93 -11.22
CA LYS A 236 -5.50 -3.06 -11.50
C LYS A 236 -5.08 -1.73 -12.08
N LEU A 237 -4.06 -1.12 -11.49
CA LEU A 237 -3.54 0.18 -11.92
C LEU A 237 -2.92 0.09 -13.32
N LYS A 238 -2.21 -1.01 -13.61
CA LYS A 238 -1.76 -1.33 -14.97
C LYS A 238 -2.94 -1.51 -15.93
N ALA A 239 -3.97 -2.29 -15.57
CA ALA A 239 -5.14 -2.50 -16.43
C ALA A 239 -5.98 -1.22 -16.64
N GLN A 240 -5.86 -0.20 -15.79
CA GLN A 240 -6.39 1.14 -16.06
C GLN A 240 -5.51 1.90 -17.07
N ALA A 241 -4.19 1.91 -16.86
CA ALA A 241 -3.24 2.52 -17.79
C ALA A 241 -3.33 1.92 -19.20
N ASP A 242 -3.33 0.58 -19.34
CA ASP A 242 -3.43 -0.11 -20.62
C ASP A 242 -4.74 0.26 -21.37
N ARG A 243 -5.84 0.49 -20.65
CA ARG A 243 -7.11 0.99 -21.23
C ARG A 243 -7.01 2.45 -21.65
N TYR A 244 -6.33 3.32 -20.90
CA TYR A 244 -6.07 4.69 -21.32
C TYR A 244 -5.17 4.74 -22.56
N LEU A 245 -4.08 3.96 -22.59
CA LEU A 245 -3.16 3.86 -23.73
C LEU A 245 -3.89 3.41 -25.01
N GLY A 246 -4.87 2.49 -24.89
CA GLY A 246 -5.76 2.13 -26.00
C GLY A 246 -6.63 3.29 -26.52
N LYS A 247 -7.20 4.12 -25.63
CA LYS A 247 -7.91 5.36 -26.01
C LYS A 247 -6.96 6.34 -26.71
N PHE A 248 -5.78 6.55 -26.12
CA PHE A 248 -4.75 7.46 -26.64
C PHE A 248 -4.34 7.08 -28.06
N LEU A 249 -3.97 5.82 -28.31
CA LEU A 249 -3.58 5.35 -29.64
C LEU A 249 -4.69 5.55 -30.67
N ALA A 250 -5.95 5.29 -30.31
CA ALA A 250 -7.10 5.45 -31.20
C ALA A 250 -7.43 6.93 -31.51
N GLY A 251 -7.15 7.86 -30.60
CA GLY A 251 -7.24 9.30 -30.85
C GLY A 251 -6.07 9.80 -31.69
N PHE A 252 -4.84 9.47 -31.26
CA PHE A 252 -3.59 9.88 -31.90
C PHE A 252 -3.49 9.43 -33.37
N LYS A 253 -3.98 8.23 -33.71
CA LYS A 253 -4.11 7.76 -35.10
C LYS A 253 -4.83 8.73 -36.01
N LYS A 254 -5.89 9.40 -35.53
CA LYS A 254 -6.66 10.37 -36.34
C LYS A 254 -5.83 11.61 -36.63
N LEU A 255 -5.25 12.22 -35.58
CA LEU A 255 -4.37 13.39 -35.69
C LEU A 255 -3.22 13.14 -36.68
N ALA A 256 -2.58 11.96 -36.59
CA ALA A 256 -1.47 11.59 -37.48
C ALA A 256 -1.88 11.24 -38.92
N HIS A 257 -3.16 10.95 -39.20
CA HIS A 257 -3.70 10.84 -40.57
C HIS A 257 -4.14 12.20 -41.12
N GLU A 258 -4.57 13.12 -40.25
CA GLU A 258 -5.01 14.48 -40.62
C GLU A 258 -3.85 15.45 -40.87
N ILE A 259 -2.69 15.22 -40.25
CA ILE A 259 -1.51 16.09 -40.33
C ILE A 259 -0.27 15.29 -40.81
N PRO A 260 0.20 15.49 -42.06
CA PRO A 260 1.41 14.83 -42.57
C PRO A 260 2.67 15.13 -41.72
N GLY A 261 3.47 14.11 -41.43
CA GLY A 261 4.70 14.23 -40.61
C GLY A 261 4.46 14.42 -39.10
N TYR A 262 3.20 14.43 -38.64
CA TYR A 262 2.87 14.66 -37.24
C TYR A 262 3.39 13.57 -36.30
N TYR A 263 3.56 12.34 -36.79
CA TYR A 263 4.10 11.23 -36.00
C TYR A 263 5.46 11.56 -35.39
N ASP A 264 6.40 12.11 -36.17
CA ASP A 264 7.76 12.39 -35.71
C ASP A 264 7.80 13.55 -34.71
N ILE A 265 6.97 14.58 -34.91
CA ILE A 265 6.80 15.70 -33.98
C ILE A 265 6.22 15.21 -32.65
N ALA A 266 5.19 14.36 -32.71
CA ALA A 266 4.53 13.81 -31.55
C ALA A 266 5.39 12.77 -30.81
N LEU A 267 6.29 12.06 -31.50
CA LEU A 267 7.24 11.13 -30.87
C LEU A 267 8.15 11.85 -29.87
N VAL A 268 8.68 13.03 -30.24
CA VAL A 268 9.43 13.91 -29.32
C VAL A 268 8.53 14.45 -28.21
N ALA A 269 7.26 14.77 -28.52
CA ALA A 269 6.31 15.25 -27.52
C ALA A 269 5.93 14.20 -26.46
N VAL A 270 6.04 12.90 -26.75
CA VAL A 270 5.73 11.82 -25.79
C VAL A 270 6.91 11.34 -24.95
N GLU A 271 8.15 11.69 -25.30
CA GLU A 271 9.39 11.34 -24.54
C GLU A 271 9.30 11.49 -23.01
N PRO A 272 8.57 12.47 -22.42
CA PRO A 272 8.44 12.55 -20.97
C PRO A 272 7.82 11.31 -20.31
N SER A 273 7.00 10.53 -21.03
CA SER A 273 6.31 9.32 -20.56
C SER A 273 6.91 8.08 -21.21
N VAL A 274 7.36 7.12 -20.39
CA VAL A 274 7.85 5.82 -20.88
C VAL A 274 6.69 5.05 -21.53
N LEU A 275 5.50 5.10 -20.95
CA LEU A 275 4.32 4.39 -21.44
C LEU A 275 3.87 4.87 -22.83
N LEU A 276 3.84 6.19 -23.08
CA LEU A 276 3.50 6.72 -24.41
C LEU A 276 4.61 6.51 -25.43
N THR A 277 5.88 6.66 -25.02
CA THR A 277 7.03 6.43 -25.91
C THR A 277 7.06 4.97 -26.37
N GLU A 278 6.92 4.01 -25.43
CA GLU A 278 6.78 2.60 -25.76
C GLU A 278 5.55 2.31 -26.63
N LEU A 279 4.41 2.99 -26.38
CA LEU A 279 3.19 2.82 -27.15
C LEU A 279 3.37 3.24 -28.61
N LEU A 280 3.96 4.41 -28.88
CA LEU A 280 4.16 4.87 -30.26
C LEU A 280 5.19 4.01 -30.99
N VAL A 281 6.36 3.75 -30.37
CA VAL A 281 7.41 2.92 -30.98
C VAL A 281 6.91 1.52 -31.35
N LYS A 282 6.11 0.87 -30.49
CA LYS A 282 5.53 -0.46 -30.78
C LYS A 282 4.51 -0.46 -31.93
N ASN A 283 3.95 0.71 -32.27
CA ASN A 283 2.92 0.86 -33.31
C ASN A 283 3.41 1.68 -34.51
N GLN A 284 4.71 2.00 -34.62
CA GLN A 284 5.28 2.86 -35.67
C GLN A 284 4.83 2.48 -37.10
N ASN A 285 4.72 1.19 -37.39
CA ASN A 285 4.26 0.66 -38.69
C ASN A 285 2.85 1.12 -39.09
N GLU A 286 2.03 1.58 -38.16
CA GLU A 286 0.68 2.11 -38.41
C GLU A 286 0.67 3.60 -38.77
N PHE A 287 1.84 4.25 -38.77
CA PHE A 287 2.05 5.67 -39.04
C PHE A 287 3.05 5.95 -40.17
N VAL A 288 3.86 4.95 -40.55
CA VAL A 288 4.70 5.02 -41.75
C VAL A 288 3.80 4.97 -42.98
N THR A 289 3.45 6.14 -43.52
CA THR A 289 2.92 6.25 -44.88
C THR A 289 4.01 5.80 -45.85
N THR A 290 3.95 4.54 -46.26
CA THR A 290 4.72 4.05 -47.41
C THR A 290 4.36 4.92 -48.61
N ALA A 291 5.32 5.71 -49.09
CA ALA A 291 5.13 6.47 -50.32
C ALA A 291 4.98 5.47 -51.48
N VAL A 292 3.73 5.16 -51.84
CA VAL A 292 3.42 4.55 -53.12
C VAL A 292 3.69 5.62 -54.15
N THR A 293 4.92 5.63 -54.68
CA THR A 293 5.30 6.51 -55.77
C THR A 293 4.57 6.05 -57.02
N GLU A 294 3.33 6.54 -57.20
CA GLU A 294 2.69 6.58 -58.51
C GLU A 294 3.54 7.50 -59.37
N VAL A 295 4.50 6.89 -60.09
CA VAL A 295 5.30 7.58 -61.10
C VAL A 295 4.37 7.88 -62.27
N GLU A 296 3.71 9.03 -62.23
CA GLU A 296 3.14 9.63 -63.43
C GLU A 296 4.28 9.84 -64.44
N THR A 297 4.39 8.91 -65.41
CA THR A 297 5.27 9.07 -66.55
C THR A 297 4.69 10.13 -67.47
N VAL A 298 4.88 11.40 -67.10
CA VAL A 298 4.62 12.56 -67.94
C VAL A 298 5.45 12.38 -69.21
N THR A 299 4.80 11.90 -70.26
CA THR A 299 5.43 11.69 -71.56
C THR A 299 5.46 13.04 -72.26
N GLU A 300 6.49 13.83 -71.99
CA GLU A 300 6.70 15.11 -72.64
C GLU A 300 7.06 14.86 -74.12
N ILE A 301 6.05 14.93 -74.98
CA ILE A 301 6.21 14.79 -76.44
C ILE A 301 6.77 16.11 -76.97
N ILE A 302 8.11 16.24 -76.94
CA ILE A 302 8.81 17.33 -77.61
C ILE A 302 8.76 17.08 -79.12
N GLU A 303 7.90 17.80 -79.83
CA GLU A 303 7.88 17.80 -81.30
C GLU A 303 9.16 18.47 -81.83
N VAL A 304 10.02 17.68 -82.49
CA VAL A 304 11.26 18.16 -83.07
C VAL A 304 10.99 18.74 -84.47
N GLU A 305 10.59 20.01 -84.54
CA GLU A 305 10.47 20.72 -85.82
C GLU A 305 11.87 20.99 -86.41
N GLN A 306 12.20 20.31 -87.50
CA GLN A 306 13.47 20.50 -88.21
C GLN A 306 13.43 21.74 -89.09
N VAL A 307 14.28 22.74 -88.80
CA VAL A 307 14.56 23.85 -89.71
C VAL A 307 16.07 23.97 -89.97
N VAL A 308 16.43 24.14 -91.24
CA VAL A 308 17.80 24.04 -91.78
C VAL A 308 18.45 25.44 -91.82
N PRO A 309 19.78 25.60 -91.59
CA PRO A 309 20.34 26.86 -91.10
C PRO A 309 20.69 27.89 -92.18
N THR A 310 21.04 29.10 -91.76
CA THR A 310 21.62 30.17 -92.60
C THR A 310 22.75 30.89 -91.82
N GLN A 311 23.84 31.23 -92.51
CA GLN A 311 25.00 31.98 -91.97
C GLN A 311 24.66 33.50 -92.01
N THR A 312 25.30 34.47 -91.36
CA THR A 312 26.68 34.73 -90.87
C THR A 312 26.56 35.66 -89.61
N GLU A 313 27.57 36.18 -88.90
CA GLU A 313 29.00 36.44 -89.17
C GLU A 313 29.84 36.33 -87.86
N ARG A 314 31.12 36.73 -87.89
CA ARG A 314 32.17 36.35 -86.91
C ARG A 314 32.88 37.56 -86.30
N VAL A 315 32.97 37.63 -84.97
CA VAL A 315 34.05 38.36 -84.27
C VAL A 315 34.50 37.56 -83.04
N GLU A 316 35.78 37.17 -83.04
CA GLU A 316 36.53 36.59 -81.90
C GLU A 316 38.02 36.89 -82.18
N PRO A 317 38.75 37.48 -81.22
CA PRO A 317 39.84 36.78 -80.50
C PRO A 317 39.87 37.14 -78.99
N GLU A 318 40.65 36.55 -78.07
CA GLU A 318 41.68 35.48 -78.03
C GLU A 318 41.72 34.96 -76.55
N VAL A 319 41.80 33.64 -76.24
CA VAL A 319 43.02 32.82 -75.94
C VAL A 319 43.76 33.18 -74.62
N THR A 320 44.37 32.33 -73.76
CA THR A 320 44.47 30.86 -73.43
C THR A 320 45.36 30.81 -72.13
N GLU A 321 45.49 29.83 -71.21
CA GLU A 321 45.47 28.36 -71.27
C GLU A 321 44.89 27.63 -70.02
N ALA A 322 45.72 27.00 -69.17
CA ALA A 322 45.39 25.91 -68.22
C ALA A 322 46.30 25.93 -66.94
N PRO A 323 46.14 25.01 -65.95
CA PRO A 323 46.83 25.02 -64.64
C PRO A 323 48.13 24.17 -64.63
N PRO A 324 48.81 23.95 -63.46
CA PRO A 324 48.62 22.65 -62.76
C PRO A 324 48.95 22.59 -61.23
N SER A 325 48.80 21.38 -60.67
CA SER A 325 49.59 20.73 -59.59
C SER A 325 49.19 20.82 -58.10
N GLU A 326 49.67 19.82 -57.35
CA GLU A 326 49.22 19.35 -56.03
C GLU A 326 50.29 19.47 -54.92
N SER A 327 49.93 19.00 -53.71
CA SER A 327 50.76 18.26 -52.75
C SER A 327 51.32 18.97 -51.50
N SER A 328 50.87 18.51 -50.32
CA SER A 328 51.72 18.02 -49.23
C SER A 328 50.89 17.22 -48.21
N ALA A 329 51.53 16.32 -47.47
CA ALA A 329 50.92 15.46 -46.44
C ALA A 329 51.81 15.38 -45.18
N GLU A 330 51.38 14.56 -44.21
CA GLU A 330 52.06 14.25 -42.92
C GLU A 330 52.05 15.40 -41.88
N ALA A 331 52.06 15.15 -40.56
CA ALA A 331 52.28 13.90 -39.81
C ALA A 331 51.34 13.72 -38.59
N LYS A 332 51.29 12.48 -38.06
CA LYS A 332 50.77 12.10 -36.73
C LYS A 332 51.94 12.05 -35.72
N PRO A 333 51.73 12.15 -34.39
CA PRO A 333 51.25 11.04 -33.53
C PRO A 333 50.17 11.52 -32.51
N GLU A 334 49.43 10.73 -31.71
CA GLU A 334 49.76 9.58 -30.81
C GLU A 334 50.77 9.94 -29.69
N ALA A 335 50.64 9.50 -28.43
CA ALA A 335 49.52 8.91 -27.67
C ALA A 335 49.70 9.36 -26.18
N ASP A 336 48.63 9.64 -25.42
CA ASP A 336 47.98 8.72 -24.46
C ASP A 336 48.84 8.26 -23.26
N VAL A 337 48.38 8.56 -22.03
CA VAL A 337 48.79 7.91 -20.76
C VAL A 337 47.59 7.92 -19.80
N GLU A 338 47.36 6.79 -19.16
CA GLU A 338 46.14 6.40 -18.44
C GLU A 338 46.14 6.74 -16.94
N ALA A 339 45.09 6.35 -16.22
CA ALA A 339 44.94 6.50 -14.77
C ALA A 339 45.69 5.44 -13.95
N PRO A 340 45.92 5.65 -12.65
CA PRO A 340 46.38 4.61 -11.71
C PRO A 340 45.22 3.94 -10.96
N GLU A 341 45.07 2.62 -11.08
CA GLU A 341 44.37 1.80 -10.08
C GLU A 341 45.28 1.50 -8.86
N ALA A 342 44.71 0.93 -7.80
CA ALA A 342 45.35 0.76 -6.50
C ALA A 342 46.05 -0.59 -6.30
N SER A 343 47.05 -0.65 -5.40
CA SER A 343 47.45 -1.90 -4.72
C SER A 343 48.14 -1.68 -3.36
N VAL A 344 47.42 -2.03 -2.29
CA VAL A 344 47.81 -2.79 -1.08
C VAL A 344 49.28 -2.78 -0.56
N GLY A 345 49.42 -2.49 0.75
CA GLY A 345 50.41 -3.09 1.66
C GLY A 345 51.58 -2.20 2.12
N ASP A 346 52.17 -2.36 3.31
CA ASP A 346 51.76 -3.07 4.55
C ASP A 346 52.65 -2.57 5.73
N SER A 347 52.43 -3.09 6.95
CA SER A 347 53.32 -3.05 8.14
C SER A 347 53.46 -1.78 9.01
N GLU A 348 53.24 -2.02 10.32
CA GLU A 348 54.05 -1.58 11.50
C GLU A 348 54.46 -0.10 11.68
N GLU A 349 53.84 0.60 12.64
CA GLU A 349 54.38 0.75 14.02
C GLU A 349 53.26 1.01 15.05
#